data_AF-A0A2S2NGL8-F1
#
_entry.id   AF-A0A2S2NGL8-F1
#
_cell.length_a   1.000
_cell.length_b   1.000
_cell.length_c   1.000
_cell.angle_alpha   90.00
_cell.angle_beta   90.00
_cell.angle_gamma   90.00
#
_symmetry.space_group_name_H-M   'P 1'
#
loop_
_entity.id
_entity.type
_entity.pdbx_description
1 polymer ?
#
loop_
_entity_poly.entity_id
_entity_poly.type
_entity_poly.pdbx_seq_one_letter_code
_entity_poly.pdbx_strand_id
1 'polypeptide(L)'
;MKKSPGLRVDLEIPENVNDVALTKTNLKGDWINFFLLLLLYTMQGLPLGISGAMSILLQSKKNVTYNDQAVYSITKWPFSLKLLWAPLVDALYVQKFGRRKSWLMPVQYLIGILFMYAASDIDNLLPETGKPNIKMLSYIFIMMNFLAATQDIVVDGWALTILKRNNVGYASTCNASGQTIGSM
;
A
#
# COMPACT_ATOMS: atom_id res chain seq x y z
N MET A 1 -70.90 15.38 6.29
CA MET A 1 -69.45 15.69 6.18
C MET A 1 -68.82 15.65 7.57
N LYS A 2 -68.15 14.55 7.94
CA LYS A 2 -67.42 14.43 9.22
C LYS A 2 -65.94 14.21 8.86
N LYS A 3 -65.12 15.23 9.09
CA LYS A 3 -63.70 15.28 8.71
C LYS A 3 -62.91 14.21 9.49
N SER A 4 -62.15 13.40 8.76
CA SER A 4 -61.19 12.44 9.30
C SER A 4 -60.07 13.16 10.07
N PRO A 5 -59.64 12.69 11.25
CA PRO A 5 -58.50 13.28 11.93
C PRO A 5 -57.23 12.85 11.18
N GLY A 6 -56.59 13.81 10.51
CA GLY A 6 -55.30 13.61 9.88
C GLY A 6 -54.26 13.26 10.93
N LEU A 7 -53.84 12.00 10.96
CA LEU A 7 -52.68 11.53 11.68
C LEU A 7 -51.44 12.22 11.07
N ARG A 8 -51.05 13.37 11.62
CA ARG A 8 -49.72 13.93 11.40
C ARG A 8 -48.74 13.04 12.14
N VAL A 9 -48.12 12.12 11.41
CA VAL A 9 -46.88 11.47 11.86
C VAL A 9 -45.82 12.55 11.72
N ASP A 10 -45.64 13.34 12.78
CA ASP A 10 -44.48 14.19 12.92
C ASP A 10 -43.27 13.24 13.00
N LEU A 11 -42.65 12.99 11.84
CA LEU A 11 -41.36 12.34 11.76
C LEU A 11 -40.38 13.26 12.47
N GLU A 12 -40.21 13.06 13.78
CA GLU A 12 -39.02 13.50 14.51
C GLU A 12 -37.82 12.85 13.81
N ILE A 13 -37.26 13.55 12.81
CA ILE A 13 -35.93 13.22 12.31
C ILE A 13 -35.02 13.43 13.52
N PRO A 14 -34.40 12.38 14.08
CA PRO A 14 -33.58 12.55 15.25
C PRO A 14 -32.45 13.51 14.90
N GLU A 15 -32.35 14.61 15.65
CA GLU A 15 -31.35 15.68 15.51
C GLU A 15 -29.91 15.13 15.43
N ASN A 16 -29.71 13.93 15.98
CA ASN A 16 -28.51 13.11 15.91
C ASN A 16 -28.05 12.74 14.46
N VAL A 17 -28.93 12.72 13.46
CA VAL A 17 -28.54 12.40 12.07
C VAL A 17 -27.74 13.55 11.44
N ASN A 18 -28.03 14.80 11.83
CA ASN A 18 -27.27 15.97 11.36
C ASN A 18 -25.92 16.09 12.09
N ASP A 19 -25.81 15.64 13.34
CA ASP A 19 -24.55 15.62 14.08
C ASP A 19 -23.57 14.56 13.56
N VAL A 20 -24.08 13.41 13.07
CA VAL A 20 -23.26 12.40 12.39
C VAL A 20 -22.79 12.89 11.01
N ALA A 21 -23.58 13.74 10.34
CA ALA A 21 -23.25 14.27 9.02
C ALA A 21 -22.30 15.48 9.04
N LEU A 22 -22.12 16.15 10.19
CA LEU A 22 -21.38 17.42 10.30
C LEU A 22 -20.36 17.46 11.43
N THR A 23 -19.73 16.35 11.82
CA THR A 23 -18.40 16.48 12.41
C THR A 23 -17.47 17.06 11.33
N LYS A 24 -17.27 18.38 11.34
CA LYS A 24 -16.26 19.04 10.50
C LYS A 24 -14.93 18.33 10.67
N THR A 25 -14.37 17.82 9.59
CA THR A 25 -13.00 17.30 9.53
C THR A 25 -12.06 18.37 10.07
N ASN A 26 -11.62 18.20 11.32
CA ASN A 26 -10.75 19.15 11.98
C ASN A 26 -9.36 18.51 12.06
N LEU A 27 -8.47 18.99 11.19
CA LEU A 27 -7.08 18.54 11.12
C LEU A 27 -6.22 19.12 12.26
N LYS A 28 -6.74 20.04 13.10
CA LYS A 28 -5.98 20.56 14.26
C LYS A 28 -5.57 19.40 15.18
N GLY A 29 -4.26 19.16 15.25
CA GLY A 29 -3.62 18.10 16.03
C GLY A 29 -3.25 16.82 15.24
N ASP A 30 -3.83 16.59 14.05
CA ASP A 30 -3.57 15.38 13.24
C ASP A 30 -2.61 15.63 12.07
N TRP A 31 -2.22 16.89 11.82
CA TRP A 31 -1.32 17.27 10.71
C TRP A 31 0.01 16.50 10.72
N ILE A 32 0.57 16.21 11.89
CA ILE A 32 1.83 15.45 12.01
C ILE A 32 1.61 14.00 11.56
N ASN A 33 0.49 13.37 11.96
CA ASN A 33 0.16 12.01 11.56
C ASN A 33 -0.14 11.93 10.07
N PHE A 34 -0.87 12.91 9.55
CA PHE A 34 -1.15 13.05 8.12
C PHE A 34 0.16 13.18 7.30
N PHE A 35 1.05 14.09 7.70
CA PHE A 35 2.33 14.29 7.04
C PHE A 35 3.22 13.06 7.12
N LEU A 36 3.25 12.39 8.28
CA LEU A 36 4.00 11.15 8.48
C LEU A 36 3.47 10.02 7.60
N LEU A 37 2.15 9.86 7.46
CA LEU A 37 1.56 8.90 6.54
C LEU A 37 1.88 9.23 5.08
N LEU A 38 1.74 10.50 4.69
CA LEU A 38 2.09 10.94 3.34
C LEU A 38 3.55 10.60 3.02
N LEU A 39 4.48 10.92 3.93
CA LEU A 39 5.89 10.59 3.79
C LEU A 39 6.12 9.07 3.67
N LEU A 40 5.46 8.27 4.51
CA LEU A 40 5.57 6.81 4.45
C LEU A 40 5.03 6.23 3.15
N TYR A 41 3.93 6.76 2.62
CA TYR A 41 3.39 6.34 1.32
C TYR A 41 4.29 6.78 0.16
N THR A 42 4.91 7.96 0.25
CA THR A 42 5.94 8.39 -0.70
C THR A 42 7.15 7.46 -0.68
N MET A 43 7.63 7.06 0.51
CA MET A 43 8.74 6.10 0.61
C MET A 43 8.36 4.71 0.07
N GLN A 44 7.10 4.30 0.17
CA GLN A 44 6.60 3.05 -0.43
C GLN A 44 6.46 3.13 -1.96
N GLY A 45 6.16 4.31 -2.49
CA GLY A 45 6.09 4.55 -3.93
C GLY A 45 7.42 4.30 -4.64
N LEU A 46 8.56 4.48 -3.96
CA LEU A 46 9.90 4.27 -4.53
C LEU A 46 10.16 2.82 -4.97
N PRO A 47 10.03 1.79 -4.09
CA PRO A 47 10.11 0.39 -4.50
C PRO A 47 9.16 0.02 -5.65
N LEU A 48 7.93 0.54 -5.59
CA LEU A 48 6.90 0.30 -6.61
C LEU A 48 7.29 0.91 -7.96
N GLY A 49 7.79 2.15 -7.96
CA GLY A 49 8.28 2.85 -9.15
C GLY A 49 9.45 2.12 -9.79
N ILE A 50 10.43 1.67 -9.00
CA ILE A 50 11.57 0.89 -9.50
C ILE A 50 11.10 -0.43 -10.13
N SER A 51 10.18 -1.15 -9.48
CA SER A 51 9.58 -2.38 -10.03
C SER A 51 8.84 -2.14 -11.35
N GLY A 52 8.15 -1.00 -11.46
CA GLY A 52 7.50 -0.53 -12.69
C GLY A 52 8.49 -0.22 -13.81
N ALA A 53 9.52 0.58 -13.51
CA ALA A 53 10.60 0.93 -14.44
C ALA A 53 11.33 -0.32 -14.94
N MET A 54 11.56 -1.30 -14.07
CA MET A 54 12.19 -2.56 -14.43
C MET A 54 11.36 -3.35 -15.46
N SER A 55 10.03 -3.35 -15.30
CA SER A 55 9.11 -3.96 -16.26
C SER A 55 9.21 -3.31 -17.64
N ILE A 56 9.40 -2.00 -17.70
CA ILE A 56 9.55 -1.22 -18.95
C ILE A 56 10.92 -1.52 -19.58
N LEU A 57 11.97 -1.56 -18.75
CA LEU A 57 13.32 -1.85 -19.20
C LEU A 57 13.44 -3.26 -19.81
N LEU A 58 12.79 -4.26 -19.20
CA LEU A 58 12.68 -5.62 -19.74
C LEU A 58 11.96 -5.65 -21.10
N GLN A 59 10.94 -4.80 -21.31
CA GLN A 59 10.24 -4.71 -22.59
C GLN A 59 11.09 -4.09 -23.70
N SER A 60 12.01 -3.17 -23.36
CA SER A 60 12.89 -2.49 -24.32
C SER A 60 14.07 -3.36 -24.80
N LYS A 61 14.43 -4.41 -24.05
CA LYS A 61 15.57 -5.28 -24.37
C LYS A 61 15.20 -6.31 -25.44
N LYS A 62 15.91 -6.28 -26.59
CA LYS A 62 15.72 -7.20 -27.73
C LYS A 62 15.93 -8.69 -27.42
N ASN A 63 16.64 -9.03 -26.34
CA ASN A 63 16.95 -10.41 -25.95
C ASN A 63 15.90 -11.03 -25.02
N VAL A 64 14.81 -10.34 -24.72
CA VAL A 64 13.74 -10.79 -23.81
C VAL A 64 12.57 -11.34 -24.63
N THR A 65 12.16 -12.58 -24.35
CA THR A 65 11.03 -13.22 -25.04
C THR A 65 9.71 -12.80 -24.39
N TYR A 66 8.60 -12.85 -25.14
CA TYR A 66 7.25 -12.67 -24.57
C TYR A 66 6.93 -13.62 -23.40
N ASN A 67 7.46 -14.85 -23.43
CA ASN A 67 7.34 -15.79 -22.32
C ASN A 67 8.03 -15.25 -21.06
N ASP A 68 9.22 -14.68 -21.21
CA ASP A 68 9.97 -14.12 -20.09
C ASP A 68 9.26 -12.89 -19.48
N GLN A 69 8.62 -12.07 -20.32
CA GLN A 69 7.77 -10.96 -19.84
C GLN A 69 6.54 -11.48 -19.09
N ALA A 70 5.94 -12.59 -19.55
CA ALA A 70 4.84 -13.24 -18.84
C ALA A 70 5.29 -13.77 -17.48
N VAL A 71 6.47 -14.39 -17.39
CA VAL A 71 7.06 -14.84 -16.13
C VAL A 71 7.31 -13.65 -15.19
N TYR A 72 7.83 -12.53 -15.72
CA TYR A 72 7.99 -11.32 -14.92
C TYR A 72 6.65 -10.73 -14.45
N SER A 73 5.56 -10.82 -15.22
CA SER A 73 4.25 -10.30 -14.81
C SER A 73 3.68 -10.96 -13.55
N ILE A 74 4.08 -12.21 -13.29
CA ILE A 74 3.72 -12.96 -12.06
C ILE A 74 4.29 -12.28 -10.82
N THR A 75 5.36 -11.48 -10.94
CA THR A 75 5.93 -10.70 -9.81
C THR A 75 4.91 -9.74 -9.19
N LYS A 76 3.89 -9.32 -9.93
CA LYS A 76 2.83 -8.43 -9.43
C LYS A 76 1.70 -9.16 -8.69
N TRP A 77 1.60 -10.48 -8.82
CA TRP A 77 0.55 -11.27 -8.17
C TRP A 77 0.47 -11.12 -6.65
N PRO A 78 1.59 -11.01 -5.90
CA PRO A 78 1.53 -10.76 -4.47
C PRO A 78 0.70 -9.53 -4.12
N PHE A 79 0.73 -8.46 -4.92
CA PHE A 79 -0.10 -7.27 -4.67
C PHE A 79 -1.60 -7.56 -4.79
N SER A 80 -2.00 -8.49 -5.66
CA SER A 80 -3.40 -8.93 -5.78
C SER A 80 -3.79 -9.86 -4.63
N LEU A 81 -2.89 -10.74 -4.21
CA LEU A 81 -3.13 -11.74 -3.17
C LEU A 81 -2.97 -11.20 -1.74
N LYS A 82 -2.46 -9.97 -1.58
CA LYS A 82 -2.16 -9.34 -0.28
C LYS A 82 -3.33 -9.39 0.72
N LEU A 83 -4.56 -9.31 0.23
CA LEU A 83 -5.79 -9.41 1.03
C LEU A 83 -5.92 -10.75 1.76
N LEU A 84 -5.38 -11.83 1.20
CA LEU A 84 -5.52 -13.19 1.72
C LEU A 84 -4.69 -13.40 2.99
N TRP A 85 -3.47 -12.84 3.04
CA TRP A 85 -2.61 -12.93 4.23
C TRP A 85 -2.65 -11.68 5.12
N ALA A 86 -3.38 -10.64 4.74
CA ALA A 86 -3.55 -9.45 5.58
C ALA A 86 -4.05 -9.77 7.01
N PRO A 87 -5.04 -10.67 7.22
CA PRO A 87 -5.45 -11.06 8.57
C PRO A 87 -4.35 -11.79 9.34
N LEU A 88 -3.53 -12.60 8.64
CA LEU A 88 -2.43 -13.33 9.25
C LEU A 88 -1.33 -12.37 9.74
N VAL A 89 -0.98 -11.38 8.91
CA VAL A 89 0.00 -10.34 9.27
C VAL A 89 -0.51 -9.47 10.41
N ASP A 90 -1.81 -9.17 10.46
CA ASP A 90 -2.38 -8.39 11.56
C ASP A 90 -2.54 -9.20 12.87
N ALA A 91 -2.67 -10.53 12.77
CA ALA A 91 -2.77 -11.45 13.91
C ALA A 91 -1.40 -11.81 14.52
N LEU A 92 -0.38 -12.00 13.69
CA LEU A 92 0.99 -12.22 14.15
C LEU A 92 1.57 -10.87 14.55
N TYR A 93 1.76 -10.56 15.83
CA TYR A 93 2.46 -9.35 16.23
C TYR A 93 3.28 -9.55 17.50
N VAL A 94 4.39 -8.82 17.61
CA VAL A 94 5.25 -8.86 18.80
C VAL A 94 4.71 -7.83 19.81
N GLN A 95 4.21 -8.30 20.96
CA GLN A 95 3.65 -7.44 22.02
C GLN A 95 4.66 -6.41 22.57
N LYS A 96 5.97 -6.74 22.61
CA LYS A 96 7.01 -5.87 23.21
C LYS A 96 7.32 -4.58 22.45
N PHE A 97 7.15 -4.54 21.12
CA PHE A 97 7.49 -3.37 20.28
C PHE A 97 6.25 -2.60 19.79
N GLY A 98 5.05 -3.03 20.21
CA GLY A 98 3.77 -2.49 19.74
C GLY A 98 3.35 -3.09 18.39
N ARG A 99 2.06 -3.37 18.24
CA ARG A 99 1.48 -4.18 17.15
C ARG A 99 1.95 -3.78 15.73
N ARG A 100 2.10 -2.48 15.43
CA ARG A 100 2.39 -2.00 14.06
C ARG A 100 3.84 -1.57 13.81
N LYS A 101 4.53 -0.96 14.78
CA LYS A 101 5.96 -0.60 14.65
C LYS A 101 6.87 -1.84 14.56
N SER A 102 6.46 -2.94 15.18
CA SER A 102 7.17 -4.23 15.15
C SER A 102 7.30 -4.84 13.76
N TRP A 103 6.37 -4.54 12.84
CA TRP A 103 6.38 -5.10 11.47
C TRP A 103 6.93 -4.14 10.43
N LEU A 104 6.69 -2.84 10.60
CA LEU A 104 7.14 -1.84 9.63
C LEU A 104 8.67 -1.79 9.54
N MET A 105 9.36 -1.81 10.69
CA MET A 105 10.82 -1.73 10.71
C MET A 105 11.49 -2.96 10.06
N PRO A 106 11.18 -4.22 10.43
CA PRO A 106 11.82 -5.38 9.81
C PRO A 106 11.52 -5.49 8.30
N VAL A 107 10.29 -5.22 7.88
CA VAL A 107 9.93 -5.31 6.46
C VAL A 107 10.68 -4.25 5.64
N GLN A 108 10.77 -3.01 6.14
CA GLN A 108 11.56 -1.96 5.50
C GLN A 108 13.04 -2.35 5.36
N TYR A 109 13.65 -2.89 6.42
CA TYR A 109 15.05 -3.34 6.37
C TYR A 109 15.25 -4.51 5.42
N LEU A 110 14.35 -5.49 5.41
CA LEU A 110 14.42 -6.63 4.50
C LEU A 110 14.29 -6.20 3.04
N ILE A 111 13.40 -5.25 2.73
CA ILE A 111 13.29 -4.67 1.38
C ILE A 111 14.61 -3.96 1.01
N GLY A 112 15.19 -3.18 1.93
CA GLY A 112 16.49 -2.54 1.71
C GLY A 112 17.63 -3.52 1.45
N ILE A 113 17.70 -4.62 2.21
CA ILE A 113 18.69 -5.69 2.02
C ILE A 113 18.48 -6.38 0.67
N LEU A 114 17.24 -6.68 0.29
CA LEU A 114 16.93 -7.25 -1.02
C LEU A 114 17.29 -6.30 -2.16
N PHE A 115 17.12 -4.99 -1.99
CA PHE A 115 17.57 -3.99 -2.95
C PHE A 115 19.10 -3.95 -3.07
N MET A 116 19.83 -3.97 -1.95
CA MET A 116 21.28 -4.05 -1.98
C MET A 116 21.78 -5.32 -2.65
N TYR A 117 21.13 -6.46 -2.39
CA TYR A 117 21.46 -7.72 -3.05
C TYR A 117 21.18 -7.67 -4.56
N ALA A 118 20.00 -7.18 -4.95
CA ALA A 118 19.63 -7.02 -6.36
C ALA A 118 20.55 -6.03 -7.10
N ALA A 119 21.00 -4.97 -6.44
CA ALA A 119 21.95 -4.01 -6.98
C ALA A 119 23.37 -4.60 -7.11
N SER A 120 23.78 -5.45 -6.17
CA SER A 120 25.10 -6.11 -6.20
C SER A 120 25.20 -7.18 -7.29
N ASP A 121 24.08 -7.83 -7.63
CA ASP A 121 24.02 -8.90 -8.63
C ASP A 121 23.42 -8.43 -9.97
N ILE A 122 23.27 -7.11 -10.15
CA ILE A 122 22.56 -6.55 -11.31
C ILE A 122 23.29 -6.84 -12.63
N ASP A 123 24.61 -6.93 -12.61
CA ASP A 123 25.44 -7.24 -13.78
C ASP A 123 25.21 -8.69 -14.26
N ASN A 124 24.91 -9.62 -13.35
CA ASN A 124 24.57 -11.01 -13.68
C ASN A 124 23.08 -11.17 -14.02
N LEU A 125 22.21 -10.37 -13.40
CA LEU A 125 20.77 -10.40 -13.61
C LEU A 125 20.39 -9.75 -14.95
N LEU A 126 21.04 -8.63 -15.30
CA LEU A 126 20.89 -7.89 -16.55
C LEU A 126 22.25 -7.61 -17.20
N PRO A 127 22.91 -8.64 -17.76
CA PRO A 127 24.12 -8.43 -18.54
C PRO A 127 23.84 -7.49 -19.72
N GLU A 128 24.74 -6.53 -19.94
CA GLU A 128 24.66 -5.61 -21.09
C GLU A 128 24.75 -6.37 -22.43
N THR A 129 25.49 -7.48 -22.43
CA THR A 129 25.72 -8.37 -23.56
C THR A 129 25.37 -9.81 -23.17
N GLY A 130 24.15 -10.27 -23.49
CA GLY A 130 23.73 -11.66 -23.24
C GLY A 130 22.23 -11.85 -23.06
N LYS A 131 21.84 -13.08 -22.69
CA LYS A 131 20.47 -13.40 -22.24
C LYS A 131 20.39 -13.20 -20.73
N PRO A 132 19.56 -12.27 -20.23
CA PRO A 132 19.38 -12.06 -18.79
C PRO A 132 18.76 -13.29 -18.13
N ASN A 133 19.13 -13.56 -16.88
CA ASN A 133 18.58 -14.68 -16.11
C ASN A 133 17.23 -14.28 -15.49
N ILE A 134 16.20 -14.23 -16.34
CA ILE A 134 14.89 -13.68 -15.98
C ILE A 134 14.21 -14.52 -14.88
N LYS A 135 14.51 -15.82 -14.77
CA LYS A 135 13.97 -16.66 -13.69
C LYS A 135 14.44 -16.22 -12.31
N MET A 136 15.74 -15.95 -12.15
CA MET A 136 16.30 -15.50 -10.88
C MET A 136 15.84 -14.08 -10.55
N LEU A 137 15.80 -13.20 -11.56
CA LEU A 137 15.23 -11.86 -11.43
C LEU A 137 13.78 -11.89 -10.96
N SER A 138 12.91 -12.68 -11.62
CA SER A 138 11.51 -12.83 -11.23
C SER A 138 11.36 -13.39 -9.82
N TYR A 139 12.21 -14.31 -9.37
CA TYR A 139 12.17 -14.82 -8.00
C TYR A 139 12.47 -13.75 -6.95
N ILE A 140 13.55 -12.98 -7.15
CA ILE A 140 13.92 -11.87 -6.26
C ILE A 140 12.81 -10.83 -6.22
N PHE A 141 12.26 -10.46 -7.38
CA PHE A 141 11.17 -9.50 -7.47
C PHE A 141 9.86 -10.04 -6.88
N ILE A 142 9.52 -11.33 -7.00
CA ILE A 142 8.36 -11.93 -6.32
C ILE A 142 8.51 -11.77 -4.81
N MET A 143 9.67 -12.12 -4.26
CA MET A 143 9.93 -11.95 -2.83
C MET A 143 9.85 -10.48 -2.41
N MET A 144 10.47 -9.59 -3.18
CA MET A 144 10.42 -8.15 -2.91
C MET A 144 8.98 -7.60 -2.97
N ASN A 145 8.18 -7.97 -3.98
CA ASN A 145 6.78 -7.57 -4.10
C ASN A 145 5.92 -8.16 -2.98
N PHE A 146 6.21 -9.38 -2.49
CA PHE A 146 5.55 -9.96 -1.33
C PHE A 146 5.82 -9.18 -0.04
N LEU A 147 7.09 -8.78 0.19
CA LEU A 147 7.45 -7.92 1.32
C LEU A 147 6.83 -6.52 1.19
N ALA A 148 6.88 -5.91 0.00
CA ALA A 148 6.28 -4.61 -0.26
C ALA A 148 4.76 -4.63 -0.04
N ALA A 149 4.07 -5.69 -0.50
CA ALA A 149 2.65 -5.90 -0.23
C ALA A 149 2.36 -6.07 1.27
N THR A 150 3.26 -6.71 2.02
CA THR A 150 3.16 -6.82 3.49
C THR A 150 3.32 -5.46 4.17
N GLN A 151 4.27 -4.64 3.71
CA GLN A 151 4.45 -3.28 4.21
C GLN A 151 3.21 -2.41 3.97
N ASP A 152 2.64 -2.48 2.77
CA ASP A 152 1.44 -1.73 2.38
C ASP A 152 0.26 -2.06 3.31
N ILE A 153 0.00 -3.35 3.60
CA ILE A 153 -1.02 -3.77 4.59
C ILE A 153 -0.76 -3.16 5.97
N VAL A 154 0.50 -3.18 6.43
CA VAL A 154 0.87 -2.67 7.76
C VAL A 154 0.66 -1.16 7.84
N VAL A 155 1.04 -0.42 6.80
CA VAL A 155 0.87 1.04 6.75
C VAL A 155 -0.58 1.44 6.59
N ASP A 156 -1.35 0.75 5.74
CA ASP A 156 -2.79 0.98 5.59
C ASP A 156 -3.54 0.72 6.90
N GLY A 157 -3.23 -0.39 7.58
CA GLY A 157 -3.78 -0.67 8.90
C GLY A 157 -3.35 0.36 9.95
N TRP A 158 -2.15 0.93 9.83
CA TRP A 158 -1.68 1.97 10.74
C TRP A 158 -2.36 3.31 10.50
N ALA A 159 -2.58 3.68 9.23
CA ALA A 159 -3.28 4.90 8.83
C ALA A 159 -4.67 4.99 9.48
N LEU A 160 -5.42 3.88 9.47
CA LEU A 160 -6.76 3.82 10.09
C LEU A 160 -6.75 4.01 11.62
N THR A 161 -5.63 3.71 12.28
CA THR A 161 -5.51 3.83 13.74
C THR A 161 -4.92 5.14 14.22
N ILE A 162 -4.13 5.82 13.38
CA ILE A 162 -3.42 7.06 13.74
C ILE A 162 -4.22 8.33 13.40
N LEU A 163 -5.14 8.24 12.43
CA LEU A 163 -6.09 9.30 12.09
C LEU A 163 -7.32 9.22 12.99
N LYS A 164 -7.86 10.38 13.41
CA LYS A 164 -9.18 10.42 14.07
C LYS A 164 -10.25 9.83 13.15
N ARG A 165 -11.28 9.18 13.74
CA ARG A 165 -12.42 8.58 13.00
C ARG A 165 -13.04 9.51 11.95
N ASN A 166 -13.01 10.81 12.20
CA ASN A 166 -13.55 11.81 11.28
C ASN A 166 -12.63 12.10 10.07
N ASN A 167 -11.32 11.86 10.21
CA ASN A 167 -10.29 12.14 9.21
C ASN A 167 -9.79 10.87 8.49
N VAL A 168 -10.29 9.67 8.83
CA VAL A 168 -9.85 8.40 8.20
C VAL A 168 -10.08 8.37 6.68
N GLY A 169 -11.04 9.14 6.17
CA GLY A 169 -11.26 9.30 4.73
C GLY A 169 -10.05 9.88 3.99
N TYR A 170 -9.18 10.64 4.68
CA TYR A 170 -7.94 11.16 4.09
C TYR A 170 -6.84 10.12 3.96
N ALA A 171 -6.96 8.95 4.62
CA ALA A 171 -5.95 7.90 4.53
C ALA A 171 -5.79 7.40 3.08
N SER A 172 -6.90 7.19 2.37
CA SER A 172 -6.88 6.78 0.96
C SER A 172 -6.28 7.86 0.06
N THR A 173 -6.55 9.13 0.35
CA THR A 173 -5.93 10.26 -0.36
C THR A 173 -4.42 10.29 -0.12
N CYS A 174 -3.96 10.11 1.12
CA CYS A 174 -2.53 10.04 1.45
C CYS A 174 -1.85 8.87 0.74
N ASN A 175 -2.51 7.71 0.70
CA ASN A 175 -2.01 6.54 0.00
C ASN A 175 -1.84 6.85 -1.50
N ALA A 176 -2.94 7.23 -2.18
CA ALA A 176 -2.91 7.47 -3.62
C ALA A 176 -1.93 8.59 -4.02
N SER A 177 -1.94 9.72 -3.32
CA SER A 177 -1.03 10.84 -3.61
C SER A 177 0.42 10.52 -3.25
N GLY A 178 0.66 9.93 -2.08
CA GLY A 178 1.99 9.55 -1.63
C GLY A 178 2.64 8.54 -2.55
N GLN A 179 1.95 7.44 -2.88
CA GLN A 179 2.46 6.43 -3.80
C GLN A 179 2.73 7.02 -5.19
N THR A 180 1.82 7.85 -5.72
CA THR A 180 2.02 8.50 -7.02
C THR A 180 3.29 9.35 -7.01
N ILE A 181 3.47 10.20 -5.98
CA ILE A 181 4.66 11.05 -5.83
C ILE A 181 5.95 10.22 -5.73
N GLY A 182 5.91 9.08 -5.04
CA GLY A 182 7.08 8.22 -4.91
C GLY A 182 7.38 7.38 -6.16
N SER A 183 6.38 7.12 -7.00
CA SER A 183 6.49 6.27 -8.19
C SER A 183 6.82 7.01 -9.49
N MET A 184 6.69 8.34 -9.47
CA MET A 184 7.06 9.23 -10.59
C MET A 184 8.55 9.55 -10.58
#